data_AF-A0A0B6Y3A1-F1
#
_entry.id   AF-A0A0B6Y3A1-F1
#
_cell.length_a   1.000
_cell.length_b   1.000
_cell.length_c   1.000
_cell.angle_alpha   90.00
_cell.angle_beta   90.00
_cell.angle_gamma   90.00
#
_symmetry.space_group_name_H-M   'P 1'
#
loop_
_entity.id
_entity.type
_entity.pdbx_description
1 polymer ?
#
loop_
_entity_poly.entity_id
_entity_poly.type
_entity_poly.pdbx_seq_one_letter_code
_entity_poly.pdbx_strand_id
1 'polypeptide(L)'
;GKLWCGCQNQIHVINPLAFNIEISFHVTSDSSRTVQCLVSSGQGVWVASQQSSKVMLFHAVTYEFLHEVSIAQAVSQKLQSSDDIIRQ
;
A
#
# COMPACT_ATOMS: atom_id res chain seq x y z
N GLY A 1 -0.97 11.89 -16.61
CA GLY A 1 -0.98 10.85 -15.57
C GLY A 1 -2.25 10.98 -14.74
N LYS A 2 -2.62 9.94 -13.98
CA LYS A 2 -3.71 10.00 -13.00
C LYS A 2 -3.17 10.32 -11.62
N LEU A 3 -3.95 10.97 -10.78
CA LEU A 3 -3.60 11.22 -9.38
C LEU A 3 -4.19 10.11 -8.52
N TRP A 4 -3.35 9.41 -7.76
CA TRP A 4 -3.78 8.40 -6.79
C TRP A 4 -3.75 9.00 -5.39
N CYS A 5 -4.89 8.95 -4.70
CA CYS A 5 -5.02 9.46 -3.33
C CYS A 5 -5.55 8.36 -2.40
N GLY A 6 -4.88 8.15 -1.27
CA GLY A 6 -5.41 7.36 -0.17
C GLY A 6 -6.28 8.21 0.75
N CYS A 7 -7.48 7.73 1.08
CA CYS A 7 -8.34 8.33 2.10
C CYS A 7 -9.02 7.21 2.91
N GLN A 8 -8.80 7.20 4.23
CA GLN A 8 -9.22 6.09 5.08
C GLN A 8 -8.73 4.75 4.49
N ASN A 9 -9.58 3.73 4.36
CA ASN A 9 -9.21 2.43 3.78
C ASN A 9 -9.37 2.36 2.25
N GLN A 10 -9.52 3.50 1.56
CA GLN A 10 -9.81 3.57 0.13
C GLN A 10 -8.72 4.27 -0.67
N ILE A 11 -8.60 3.87 -1.94
CA ILE A 11 -7.92 4.63 -2.98
C ILE A 11 -8.95 5.33 -3.86
N HIS A 12 -8.67 6.58 -4.20
CA HIS A 12 -9.35 7.35 -5.22
C HIS A 12 -8.37 7.65 -6.34
N VAL A 13 -8.72 7.32 -7.58
CA VAL A 13 -7.96 7.71 -8.76
C VAL A 13 -8.67 8.86 -9.45
N ILE A 14 -7.99 10.00 -9.54
CA ILE A 14 -8.56 11.28 -9.98
C ILE A 14 -7.95 11.66 -11.33
N ASN A 15 -8.81 12.15 -12.23
CA ASN A 15 -8.38 12.83 -13.43
C ASN A 15 -8.04 14.29 -13.09
N PRO A 16 -6.77 14.72 -13.14
CA PRO A 16 -6.42 16.08 -12.77
C PRO A 16 -6.85 17.13 -13.80
N LEU A 17 -7.23 16.72 -15.03
CA LEU A 17 -7.69 17.64 -16.07
C LEU A 17 -9.21 17.83 -16.05
N ALA A 18 -9.95 16.75 -15.78
CA ALA A 18 -11.41 16.78 -15.70
C ALA A 18 -11.95 17.02 -14.28
N PHE A 19 -11.06 17.07 -13.27
CA PHE A 19 -11.38 17.30 -11.86
C PHE A 19 -12.44 16.35 -11.28
N ASN A 20 -12.45 15.10 -11.73
CA ASN A 20 -13.37 14.07 -11.27
C ASN A 20 -12.64 12.79 -10.83
N ILE A 21 -13.31 12.04 -9.96
CA ILE A 21 -12.87 10.71 -9.56
C ILE A 21 -13.25 9.72 -10.67
N GLU A 22 -12.27 8.98 -11.18
CA GLU A 22 -12.49 7.95 -12.20
C GLU A 22 -12.86 6.60 -11.59
N ILE A 23 -12.20 6.25 -10.48
CA ILE A 23 -12.50 5.03 -9.73
C ILE A 23 -12.21 5.23 -8.24
N SER A 24 -12.95 4.51 -7.40
CA SER A 24 -12.68 4.36 -5.98
C SER A 24 -12.81 2.90 -5.59
N PHE A 25 -11.90 2.41 -4.74
CA PHE A 25 -11.95 1.05 -4.26
C PHE A 25 -11.31 0.92 -2.87
N HIS A 26 -11.77 -0.08 -2.11
CA HIS A 26 -11.20 -0.43 -0.83
C HIS A 26 -9.88 -1.19 -1.00
N VAL A 27 -8.88 -0.83 -0.20
CA VAL A 27 -7.55 -1.45 -0.20
C VAL A 27 -7.55 -2.74 0.58
N THR A 28 -8.29 -2.79 1.69
CA THR A 28 -8.45 -3.97 2.54
C THR A 28 -9.93 -4.22 2.81
N SER A 29 -10.29 -5.48 3.04
CA SER A 29 -11.63 -5.86 3.53
C SER A 29 -11.91 -5.32 4.94
N ASP A 30 -10.87 -5.13 5.74
CA ASP A 30 -10.94 -4.48 7.05
C ASP A 30 -10.99 -2.95 6.86
N SER A 31 -12.11 -2.33 7.20
CA SER A 31 -12.33 -0.89 7.05
C SER A 31 -11.66 -0.03 8.10
N SER A 32 -11.19 -0.63 9.20
CA SER A 32 -10.46 0.09 10.25
C SER A 32 -9.04 0.47 9.84
N ARG A 33 -8.47 -0.23 8.84
CA ARG A 33 -7.09 -0.02 8.38
C ARG A 33 -7.02 1.08 7.35
N THR A 34 -6.41 2.18 7.75
CA THR A 34 -6.21 3.33 6.85
C THR A 34 -5.01 3.11 5.92
N VAL A 35 -5.08 3.66 4.71
CA VAL A 35 -3.96 3.74 3.78
C VAL A 35 -2.94 4.72 4.34
N GLN A 36 -1.70 4.28 4.47
CA GLN A 36 -0.62 5.05 5.09
C GLN A 36 0.34 5.61 4.05
N CYS A 37 0.68 4.84 3.04
CA CYS A 37 1.57 5.29 1.98
C CYS A 37 1.25 4.66 0.63
N LEU A 38 1.59 5.40 -0.41
CA LEU A 38 1.54 4.97 -1.80
C LEU A 38 2.86 5.30 -2.49
N VAL A 39 3.35 4.39 -3.32
CA VAL A 39 4.49 4.67 -4.19
C VAL A 39 4.27 4.04 -5.57
N SER A 40 4.50 4.83 -6.61
CA SER A 40 4.47 4.34 -8.00
C SER A 40 5.83 3.76 -8.38
N SER A 41 5.83 2.61 -9.05
CA SER A 41 7.02 1.99 -9.63
C SER A 41 6.66 1.22 -10.89
N GLY A 42 7.24 1.62 -12.02
CA GLY A 42 6.93 1.05 -13.33
C GLY A 42 5.43 1.16 -13.66
N GLN A 43 4.78 0.03 -13.90
CA GLN A 43 3.34 -0.05 -14.21
C GLN A 43 2.47 -0.34 -12.97
N GLY A 44 3.04 -0.25 -11.77
CA GLY A 44 2.34 -0.60 -10.53
C GLY A 44 2.37 0.51 -9.49
N VAL A 45 1.37 0.49 -8.62
CA VAL A 45 1.29 1.33 -7.43
C VAL A 45 1.28 0.43 -6.21
N TRP A 46 2.28 0.58 -5.35
CA TRP A 46 2.36 -0.10 -4.07
C TRP A 46 1.61 0.68 -3.02
N VAL A 47 0.86 -0.02 -2.18
CA VAL A 47 0.04 0.55 -1.11
C VAL A 47 0.29 -0.19 0.19
N ALA A 48 0.60 0.57 1.25
CA ALA A 48 0.66 0.04 2.61
C ALA A 48 -0.50 0.57 3.45
N SER A 49 -1.03 -0.28 4.33
CA SER A 49 -2.09 0.06 5.26
C SER A 49 -1.64 -0.05 6.71
N GLN A 50 -2.33 0.67 7.58
CA GLN A 50 -2.09 0.68 9.01
C GLN A 50 -2.27 -0.72 9.62
N GLN A 51 -1.43 -1.07 10.59
CA GLN A 51 -1.51 -2.35 11.32
C GLN A 51 -1.51 -3.59 10.40
N SER A 52 -0.84 -3.51 9.26
CA SER A 52 -0.68 -4.60 8.31
C SER A 52 0.81 -4.89 8.11
N SER A 53 1.18 -6.17 8.11
CA SER A 53 2.49 -6.63 7.63
C SER A 53 2.49 -6.92 6.13
N LYS A 54 1.42 -6.58 5.42
CA LYS A 54 1.25 -6.83 3.99
C LYS A 54 1.26 -5.52 3.23
N VAL A 55 1.95 -5.50 2.10
CA VAL A 55 1.96 -4.41 1.12
C VAL A 55 1.37 -4.94 -0.18
N MET A 56 0.43 -4.21 -0.76
CA MET A 56 -0.28 -4.63 -1.97
C MET A 56 0.22 -3.85 -3.19
N LEU A 57 0.20 -4.51 -4.34
CA LEU A 57 0.54 -3.95 -5.64
C LEU A 57 -0.70 -3.94 -6.53
N PHE A 58 -1.04 -2.76 -7.03
CA PHE A 58 -2.11 -2.57 -8.02
C PHE A 58 -1.54 -2.14 -9.36
N HIS A 59 -2.18 -2.52 -10.45
CA HIS A 59 -1.81 -2.04 -11.78
C HIS A 59 -2.21 -0.56 -11.93
N ALA A 60 -1.30 0.27 -12.43
CA ALA A 60 -1.46 1.72 -12.45
C ALA A 60 -2.55 2.23 -13.42
N VAL A 61 -2.98 1.39 -14.37
CA VAL A 61 -3.94 1.76 -15.43
C VAL A 61 -5.25 1.00 -15.33
N THR A 62 -5.20 -0.32 -15.13
CA THR A 62 -6.42 -1.15 -14.99
C THR A 62 -6.97 -1.12 -13.57
N TYR A 63 -6.17 -0.64 -12.60
CA TYR A 63 -6.51 -0.57 -11.18
C TYR A 63 -6.72 -1.93 -10.51
N GLU A 64 -6.39 -3.02 -11.21
CA GLU A 64 -6.52 -4.37 -10.71
C GLU A 64 -5.45 -4.69 -9.68
N PHE A 65 -5.82 -5.50 -8.69
CA PHE A 65 -4.86 -6.10 -7.78
C PHE A 65 -3.94 -7.06 -8.54
N LEU A 66 -2.63 -6.92 -8.36
CA LEU A 66 -1.63 -7.77 -8.99
C LEU A 66 -0.98 -8.73 -8.00
N HIS A 67 -0.58 -8.21 -6.82
CA HIS A 67 0.17 -9.00 -5.87
C HIS A 67 0.12 -8.45 -4.45
N GLU A 68 0.42 -9.30 -3.46
CA GLU A 68 0.59 -8.93 -2.07
C GLU A 68 1.88 -9.55 -1.54
N VAL A 69 2.68 -8.75 -0.83
CA VAL A 69 3.93 -9.20 -0.21
C VAL A 69 3.84 -9.01 1.30
N SER A 70 4.14 -10.06 2.06
CA SER A 70 4.30 -9.99 3.51
C SER A 70 5.72 -9.56 3.86
N ILE A 71 5.84 -8.50 4.66
CA ILE A 71 7.12 -8.02 5.21
C ILE A 71 7.38 -8.55 6.62
N ALA A 72 6.48 -9.37 7.19
CA ALA A 72 6.60 -9.88 8.56
C ALA A 72 7.94 -10.57 8.82
N GLN A 73 8.36 -11.45 7.90
CA GLN A 73 9.60 -12.21 8.04
C GLN A 73 10.84 -11.30 8.03
N ALA A 74 10.87 -10.31 7.13
CA ALA A 74 11.98 -9.36 7.05
C ALA A 74 12.11 -8.52 8.32
N VAL A 75 10.99 -8.11 8.91
CA VAL A 75 10.96 -7.38 10.19
C VAL A 75 11.44 -8.28 11.34
N SER A 76 10.95 -9.51 11.43
CA SER A 76 11.37 -10.45 12.47
C SER A 76 12.89 -10.71 12.44
N GLN A 77 13.48 -10.90 11.25
CA GLN A 77 14.93 -11.07 11.10
C GLN A 77 15.70 -9.83 11.55
N LYS A 78 15.24 -8.64 11.17
CA LYS A 78 15.84 -7.36 11.60
C LYS A 78 15.82 -7.20 13.13
N LEU A 79 14.71 -7.54 13.77
CA LEU A 79 14.56 -7.45 15.23
C LEU A 79 15.46 -8.46 15.95
N GLN A 80 15.51 -9.71 15.49
CA GLN A 80 16.40 -10.74 16.06
C GLN A 80 17.87 -10.31 16.03
N SER A 81 18.34 -9.76 14.90
CA SER A 81 19.72 -9.27 14.78
C SER A 81 20.05 -8.09 15.72
N SER A 82 19.03 -7.36 16.18
CA SER A 82 19.21 -6.24 17.11
C SER A 82 19.29 -6.72 18.57
N ASP A 83 18.54 -7.77 18.91
CA ASP A 83 18.56 -8.37 20.26
C ASP A 83 19.90 -9.05 20.57
N ASP A 84 20.59 -9.60 19.57
CA ASP A 84 21.92 -10.21 19.74
C ASP A 84 22.99 -9.20 20.17
N ILE A 85 22.85 -7.92 19.81
CA ILE A 85 23.78 -6.84 20.21
C ILE A 85 23.64 -6.49 21.69
N ILE A 86 22.43 -6.59 22.25
CA ILE A 86 22.16 -6.26 23.66
C ILE A 86 22.67 -7.37 24.59
N ARG A 87 22.90 -8.58 24.04
CA ARG A 87 23.32 -9.77 24.80
C ARG A 87 24.83 -10.04 24.78
N GLN A 88 25.62 -9.25 24.05
CA GLN A 88 27.09 -9.31 24.03
C GLN A 88 27.69 -8.21 24.90
#